data_AF-A0A1H8EP75-F1
#
_entry.id   AF-A0A1H8EP75-F1
#
_cell.length_a   1.000
_cell.length_b   1.000
_cell.length_c   1.000
_cell.angle_alpha   90.00
_cell.angle_beta   90.00
_cell.angle_gamma   90.00
#
_symmetry.space_group_name_H-M   'P 1'
#
loop_
_entity.id
_entity.type
_entity.pdbx_description
1 polymer ?
#
loop_
_entity_poly.entity_id
_entity_poly.type
_entity_poly.pdbx_seq_one_letter_code
_entity_poly.pdbx_strand_id
1 'polypeptide(L)'
;MSNTTHDAEADADSTAEPRQAAPGAERGVVPVPVSAPVVADPAAPTTATTDTTPATPTAPTAPAKRARAPSRERTFGTKVAGQPAFVLHSYPYKETSLIIDLFTRDFGRVALIAKGAKRPHSQLRGVLQTFQPLSSSWVGKSELRTLTDAEWVGGMLPLEKTALLCGFYLNELLVKLLARDDAHPALFDHYVATLNQLAHNEPAPIVLRKFERALLKETGVSADLSRCTATRAPVRADVVYVVDPERGPRPERASDQSPRVAGKTLLDMEREDYQDAATQSQSKQLMRFLLAHHLGGAPLNTRQILIDLSQL
;
A
#
# COMPACT_ATOMS: atom_id res chain seq x y z
N MET A 1 -33.93 -55.84 39.97
CA MET A 1 -33.68 -56.39 41.32
C MET A 1 -32.25 -56.91 41.36
N SER A 2 -31.57 -56.73 42.51
CA SER A 2 -30.38 -57.45 43.01
C SER A 2 -29.13 -57.67 42.13
N ASN A 3 -27.96 -57.28 42.68
CA ASN A 3 -26.62 -57.67 42.23
C ASN A 3 -26.25 -59.11 42.63
N THR A 4 -25.24 -59.68 41.96
CA THR A 4 -24.09 -60.50 42.47
C THR A 4 -23.19 -60.73 41.23
N THR A 5 -21.92 -60.31 41.10
CA THR A 5 -20.73 -60.19 41.98
C THR A 5 -19.86 -61.45 42.03
N HIS A 6 -18.77 -61.45 41.27
CA HIS A 6 -17.45 -62.12 41.45
C HIS A 6 -16.76 -62.23 40.07
N ASP A 7 -15.44 -62.41 39.92
CA ASP A 7 -14.22 -61.83 40.54
C ASP A 7 -13.00 -62.52 39.87
N ALA A 8 -11.78 -62.00 40.08
CA ALA A 8 -10.48 -62.46 39.54
C ALA A 8 -10.28 -62.27 38.00
N GLU A 9 -9.18 -61.75 37.42
CA GLU A 9 -7.73 -61.58 37.77
C GLU A 9 -6.82 -62.57 37.01
N ALA A 10 -5.98 -62.04 36.10
CA ALA A 10 -4.85 -62.72 35.43
C ALA A 10 -3.91 -61.70 34.72
N ASP A 11 -2.62 -62.03 34.63
CA ASP A 11 -1.49 -61.16 34.25
C ASP A 11 -1.02 -61.20 32.76
N ALA A 12 0.01 -60.38 32.48
CA ALA A 12 0.95 -60.30 31.34
C ALA A 12 0.73 -59.09 30.39
N ASP A 13 1.62 -58.09 30.23
CA ASP A 13 3.10 -57.97 30.20
C ASP A 13 3.75 -58.19 28.81
N SER A 14 4.93 -57.58 28.59
CA SER A 14 5.68 -57.37 27.33
C SER A 14 5.13 -56.22 26.47
N THR A 15 5.72 -55.02 26.35
CA THR A 15 7.13 -54.52 26.42
C THR A 15 7.95 -54.79 25.15
N ALA A 16 7.93 -53.86 24.17
CA ALA A 16 8.90 -53.81 23.06
C ALA A 16 9.03 -52.41 22.39
N GLU A 17 10.07 -51.67 22.74
CA GLU A 17 10.66 -50.55 21.98
C GLU A 17 12.20 -50.59 22.19
N PRO A 18 13.04 -49.88 21.39
CA PRO A 18 12.89 -49.42 20.01
C PRO A 18 14.06 -49.92 19.13
N ARG A 19 14.19 -49.46 17.87
CA ARG A 19 15.47 -49.50 17.13
C ARG A 19 15.77 -48.23 16.35
N GLN A 20 17.03 -47.81 16.38
CA GLN A 20 17.58 -46.62 15.76
C GLN A 20 18.10 -46.88 14.34
N ALA A 21 18.18 -45.82 13.53
CA ALA A 21 19.10 -45.73 12.39
C ALA A 21 19.75 -44.31 12.38
N ALA A 22 21.00 -44.22 11.96
CA ALA A 22 21.85 -43.03 12.12
C ALA A 22 22.06 -42.27 10.77
N PRO A 23 22.60 -41.04 10.77
CA PRO A 23 22.53 -40.13 9.62
C PRO A 23 23.68 -40.30 8.61
N GLY A 24 23.46 -39.81 7.38
CA GLY A 24 24.51 -39.52 6.39
C GLY A 24 24.69 -38.01 6.20
N ALA A 25 25.93 -37.55 5.93
CA ALA A 25 26.24 -36.15 5.72
C ALA A 25 27.49 -35.94 4.85
N GLU A 26 27.41 -35.03 3.86
CA GLU A 26 28.50 -34.33 3.17
C GLU A 26 27.86 -33.16 2.40
N ARG A 27 28.19 -31.88 2.63
CA ARG A 27 29.44 -31.13 2.35
C ARG A 27 29.73 -30.99 0.84
N GLY A 28 29.56 -29.77 0.33
CA GLY A 28 29.84 -29.43 -1.08
C GLY A 28 29.68 -27.93 -1.39
N VAL A 29 30.47 -27.07 -0.73
CA VAL A 29 30.54 -25.63 -1.05
C VAL A 29 31.94 -25.29 -1.54
N VAL A 30 32.04 -24.71 -2.74
CA VAL A 30 33.28 -24.20 -3.33
C VAL A 30 33.00 -22.81 -3.92
N PRO A 31 33.71 -21.74 -3.49
CA PRO A 31 33.58 -20.42 -4.08
C PRO A 31 34.47 -20.26 -5.34
N VAL A 32 34.04 -19.42 -6.28
CA VAL A 32 34.82 -18.97 -7.44
C VAL A 32 35.08 -17.45 -7.28
N PRO A 33 36.29 -16.93 -7.54
CA PRO A 33 36.73 -15.67 -6.95
C PRO A 33 36.30 -14.39 -7.68
N VAL A 34 36.46 -13.28 -6.96
CA VAL A 34 36.26 -11.88 -7.39
C VAL A 34 37.21 -11.50 -8.53
N SER A 35 36.79 -10.58 -9.41
CA SER A 35 37.69 -9.86 -10.32
C SER A 35 37.24 -8.42 -10.60
N ALA A 36 37.99 -7.48 -10.04
CA ALA A 36 38.01 -6.04 -10.29
C ALA A 36 39.29 -5.47 -9.64
N PRO A 37 39.78 -4.25 -9.98
CA PRO A 37 39.30 -3.32 -11.01
C PRO A 37 40.36 -3.03 -12.09
N VAL A 38 40.02 -2.17 -13.05
CA VAL A 38 41.01 -1.31 -13.72
C VAL A 38 40.49 0.12 -13.67
N VAL A 39 41.30 1.03 -13.12
CA VAL A 39 41.09 2.48 -13.13
C VAL A 39 42.25 3.09 -13.91
N ALA A 40 41.94 4.01 -14.82
CA ALA A 40 42.91 4.88 -15.47
C ALA A 40 42.33 6.31 -15.49
N ASP A 41 43.10 7.27 -14.99
CA ASP A 41 42.70 8.67 -14.78
C ASP A 41 43.21 9.57 -15.95
N PRO A 42 43.14 10.92 -15.94
CA PRO A 42 42.75 11.63 -17.16
C PRO A 42 43.85 12.53 -17.76
N ALA A 43 43.59 13.08 -18.96
CA ALA A 43 44.39 14.14 -19.55
C ALA A 43 43.55 15.17 -20.32
N ALA A 44 43.60 16.41 -19.83
CA ALA A 44 43.36 17.66 -20.58
C ALA A 44 44.73 18.39 -20.70
N PRO A 45 44.89 19.59 -21.31
CA PRO A 45 43.93 20.50 -21.96
C PRO A 45 44.31 20.78 -23.45
N THR A 46 43.95 21.88 -24.14
CA THR A 46 44.52 23.24 -24.04
C THR A 46 43.83 24.18 -25.07
N THR A 47 43.68 25.50 -24.78
CA THR A 47 43.41 26.69 -25.67
C THR A 47 42.46 26.55 -26.89
N ALA A 48 41.39 27.34 -27.09
CA ALA A 48 41.21 28.82 -27.07
C ALA A 48 41.88 29.60 -28.24
N THR A 49 41.08 30.36 -29.01
CA THR A 49 41.42 31.64 -29.70
C THR A 49 40.12 32.27 -30.27
N THR A 50 40.09 33.61 -30.40
CA THR A 50 38.99 34.48 -30.90
C THR A 50 39.13 34.85 -32.38
N ASP A 51 38.04 35.21 -33.07
CA ASP A 51 38.06 36.41 -33.96
C ASP A 51 36.66 36.99 -34.30
N THR A 52 36.60 38.11 -35.03
CA THR A 52 35.48 39.07 -35.11
C THR A 52 35.18 39.61 -36.54
N THR A 53 33.91 39.56 -36.97
CA THR A 53 33.08 40.51 -37.79
C THR A 53 33.79 41.48 -38.78
N PRO A 54 33.41 41.63 -40.10
CA PRO A 54 32.10 42.25 -40.47
C PRO A 54 31.43 42.01 -41.89
N ALA A 55 30.19 42.53 -42.03
CA ALA A 55 29.38 42.82 -43.27
C ALA A 55 28.62 41.65 -43.98
N THR A 56 27.44 41.74 -44.65
CA THR A 56 26.51 42.81 -45.19
C THR A 56 26.67 43.08 -46.69
N PRO A 57 25.61 43.29 -47.55
CA PRO A 57 24.13 43.40 -47.37
C PRO A 57 23.33 42.20 -48.00
N THR A 58 22.14 42.16 -48.68
CA THR A 58 21.21 43.16 -49.32
C THR A 58 19.76 42.66 -49.62
N ALA A 59 18.73 43.37 -49.12
CA ALA A 59 17.36 43.63 -49.70
C ALA A 59 16.37 42.43 -50.04
N PRO A 60 15.12 42.65 -50.57
CA PRO A 60 13.93 42.58 -49.68
C PRO A 60 12.61 41.95 -50.24
N THR A 61 11.65 41.50 -49.39
CA THR A 61 10.21 41.39 -49.78
C THR A 61 9.19 41.31 -48.63
N ALA A 62 7.98 41.82 -48.90
CA ALA A 62 6.65 41.52 -48.33
C ALA A 62 6.28 41.92 -46.86
N PRO A 63 5.05 42.45 -46.62
CA PRO A 63 4.59 42.88 -45.29
C PRO A 63 3.82 41.81 -44.50
N ALA A 64 4.10 41.69 -43.20
CA ALA A 64 3.36 40.83 -42.27
C ALA A 64 2.14 41.54 -41.65
N LYS A 65 1.09 40.76 -41.32
CA LYS A 65 -0.17 41.26 -40.75
C LYS A 65 0.01 41.73 -39.29
N ARG A 66 -0.72 42.78 -38.88
CA ARG A 66 -0.75 43.29 -37.50
C ARG A 66 -0.99 42.16 -36.48
N ALA A 67 -0.06 42.01 -35.53
CA ALA A 67 -0.21 41.09 -34.41
C ALA A 67 -1.33 41.56 -33.45
N ARG A 68 -2.06 40.60 -32.88
CA ARG A 68 -3.07 40.83 -31.84
C ARG A 68 -2.38 40.88 -30.48
N ALA A 69 -2.72 41.84 -29.63
CA ALA A 69 -2.07 42.02 -28.33
C ALA A 69 -2.14 40.73 -27.46
N PRO A 70 -1.07 40.40 -26.70
CA PRO A 70 -1.03 39.19 -25.89
C PRO A 70 -2.11 39.22 -24.81
N SER A 71 -2.97 38.19 -24.81
CA SER A 71 -3.98 38.02 -23.76
C SER A 71 -3.30 37.73 -22.42
N ARG A 72 -3.60 38.54 -21.39
CA ARG A 72 -3.04 38.48 -20.02
C ARG A 72 -2.54 37.08 -19.63
N GLU A 73 -1.22 37.00 -19.47
CA GLU A 73 -0.50 35.81 -19.06
C GLU A 73 -1.06 35.31 -17.73
N ARG A 74 -1.71 34.13 -17.76
CA ARG A 74 -2.27 33.53 -16.55
C ARG A 74 -1.12 32.83 -15.86
N THR A 75 -0.74 33.31 -14.67
CA THR A 75 0.33 32.72 -13.86
C THR A 75 0.04 31.23 -13.65
N PHE A 76 0.74 30.36 -14.39
CA PHE A 76 0.52 28.92 -14.27
C PHE A 76 1.02 28.47 -12.90
N GLY A 77 0.08 28.01 -12.07
CA GLY A 77 0.40 27.18 -10.92
C GLY A 77 1.10 25.90 -11.38
N THR A 78 1.76 25.19 -10.46
CA THR A 78 2.51 23.97 -10.76
C THR A 78 1.64 23.03 -11.59
N LYS A 79 2.10 22.72 -12.81
CA LYS A 79 1.42 21.81 -13.74
C LYS A 79 2.00 20.41 -13.52
N VAL A 80 1.11 19.47 -13.26
CA VAL A 80 1.43 18.05 -13.13
C VAL A 80 0.69 17.31 -14.25
N ALA A 81 1.34 16.31 -14.84
CA ALA A 81 0.80 15.59 -16.00
C ALA A 81 1.12 14.09 -15.94
N GLY A 82 0.24 13.28 -16.52
CA GLY A 82 0.46 11.84 -16.74
C GLY A 82 0.65 11.00 -15.47
N GLN A 83 0.11 11.45 -14.33
CA GLN A 83 0.35 10.80 -13.04
C GLN A 83 -0.51 9.56 -12.83
N PRO A 84 0.09 8.40 -12.50
CA PRO A 84 -0.64 7.21 -12.08
C PRO A 84 -1.49 7.51 -10.83
N ALA A 85 -2.79 7.22 -10.93
CA ALA A 85 -3.77 7.60 -9.92
C ALA A 85 -4.95 6.64 -9.84
N PHE A 86 -5.66 6.68 -8.71
CA PHE A 86 -6.97 6.07 -8.51
C PHE A 86 -7.92 7.05 -7.81
N VAL A 87 -9.20 7.03 -8.17
CA VAL A 87 -10.23 7.72 -7.38
C VAL A 87 -10.44 6.98 -6.07
N LEU A 88 -10.18 7.65 -4.94
CA LEU A 88 -10.56 7.15 -3.62
C LEU A 88 -12.03 7.45 -3.35
N HIS A 89 -12.43 8.70 -3.61
CA HIS A 89 -13.76 9.23 -3.33
C HIS A 89 -14.10 10.37 -4.30
N SER A 90 -15.39 10.57 -4.57
CA SER A 90 -15.90 11.64 -5.43
C SER A 90 -17.20 12.19 -4.90
N TYR A 91 -17.37 13.52 -4.91
CA TYR A 91 -18.58 14.18 -4.42
C TYR A 91 -19.07 15.30 -5.36
N PRO A 92 -20.40 15.48 -5.52
CA PRO A 92 -20.96 16.54 -6.35
C PRO A 92 -20.51 17.94 -5.89
N TYR A 93 -20.02 18.76 -6.82
CA TYR A 93 -19.60 20.13 -6.54
C TYR A 93 -20.14 21.11 -7.57
N LYS A 94 -21.03 22.01 -7.11
CA LYS A 94 -21.85 22.87 -7.97
C LYS A 94 -22.70 22.04 -8.95
N GLU A 95 -23.35 22.72 -9.89
CA GLU A 95 -24.25 22.12 -10.88
C GLU A 95 -23.55 21.05 -11.73
N THR A 96 -22.40 21.37 -12.34
CA THR A 96 -21.79 20.56 -13.41
C THR A 96 -20.45 19.89 -13.07
N SER A 97 -19.89 20.07 -11.87
CA SER A 97 -18.54 19.58 -11.52
C SER A 97 -18.57 18.53 -10.39
N LEU A 98 -17.45 17.85 -10.21
CA LEU A 98 -17.16 17.03 -9.02
C LEU A 98 -15.95 17.62 -8.28
N ILE A 99 -15.83 17.31 -7.00
CA ILE A 99 -14.51 17.20 -6.36
C ILE A 99 -14.20 15.72 -6.22
N ILE A 100 -12.95 15.36 -6.45
CA ILE A 100 -12.41 14.01 -6.29
C ILE A 100 -11.18 14.06 -5.39
N ASP A 101 -11.05 13.10 -4.48
CA ASP A 101 -9.79 12.80 -3.81
C ASP A 101 -9.15 11.63 -4.58
N LEU A 102 -8.00 11.89 -5.21
CA LEU A 102 -7.19 10.88 -5.87
C LEU A 102 -6.08 10.40 -4.93
N PHE A 103 -5.79 9.10 -4.93
CA PHE A 103 -4.48 8.61 -4.51
C PHE A 103 -3.60 8.54 -5.75
N THR A 104 -2.42 9.17 -5.69
CA THR A 104 -1.48 9.32 -6.79
C THR A 104 -0.10 8.85 -6.34
N ARG A 105 0.68 8.26 -7.26
CA ARG A 105 1.92 7.59 -6.88
C ARG A 105 2.97 8.53 -6.30
N ASP A 106 3.25 9.62 -7.02
CA ASP A 106 4.39 10.50 -6.71
C ASP A 106 3.98 11.82 -6.02
N PHE A 107 2.67 12.05 -5.80
CA PHE A 107 2.11 13.21 -5.08
C PHE A 107 1.13 12.83 -3.96
N GLY A 108 0.97 11.55 -3.65
CA GLY A 108 0.13 11.12 -2.52
C GLY A 108 -1.36 11.34 -2.74
N ARG A 109 -2.09 11.65 -1.65
CA ARG A 109 -3.52 11.97 -1.72
C ARG A 109 -3.74 13.44 -2.09
N VAL A 110 -4.33 13.70 -3.25
CA VAL A 110 -4.56 15.06 -3.80
C VAL A 110 -6.06 15.32 -4.04
N ALA A 111 -6.53 16.52 -3.72
CA ALA A 111 -7.93 16.93 -3.92
C ALA A 111 -8.08 17.79 -5.18
N LEU A 112 -8.91 17.37 -6.13
CA LEU A 112 -9.06 18.01 -7.45
C LEU A 112 -10.52 18.37 -7.76
N ILE A 113 -10.76 19.55 -8.35
CA ILE A 113 -12.04 19.88 -8.98
C ILE A 113 -12.04 19.36 -10.42
N ALA A 114 -12.91 18.39 -10.71
CA ALA A 114 -13.19 17.90 -12.06
C ALA A 114 -14.30 18.75 -12.70
N LYS A 115 -13.91 19.81 -13.41
CA LYS A 115 -14.83 20.82 -13.96
C LYS A 115 -15.64 20.25 -15.12
N GLY A 116 -16.97 20.36 -15.04
CA GLY A 116 -17.88 19.87 -16.08
C GLY A 116 -18.08 18.34 -16.11
N ALA A 117 -17.48 17.58 -15.20
CA ALA A 117 -17.53 16.12 -15.16
C ALA A 117 -18.94 15.51 -15.02
N LYS A 118 -19.95 16.29 -14.57
CA LYS A 118 -21.35 15.83 -14.51
C LYS A 118 -22.12 15.99 -15.83
N ARG A 119 -21.56 16.67 -16.85
CA ARG A 119 -22.24 16.92 -18.13
C ARG A 119 -22.42 15.61 -18.92
N PRO A 120 -23.52 15.42 -19.68
CA PRO A 120 -23.80 14.16 -20.39
C PRO A 120 -22.67 13.69 -21.32
N HIS A 121 -22.03 14.63 -22.03
CA HIS A 121 -20.94 14.35 -22.98
C HIS A 121 -19.55 14.72 -22.42
N SER A 122 -19.34 14.64 -21.10
CA SER A 122 -18.01 14.85 -20.51
C SER A 122 -17.20 13.56 -20.54
N GLN A 123 -16.01 13.58 -21.15
CA GLN A 123 -15.08 12.44 -21.14
C GLN A 123 -14.74 12.01 -19.70
N LEU A 124 -14.58 12.98 -18.79
CA LEU A 124 -14.33 12.75 -17.36
C LEU A 124 -15.46 11.96 -16.66
N ARG A 125 -16.69 11.94 -17.20
CA ARG A 125 -17.84 11.25 -16.59
C ARG A 125 -17.69 9.73 -16.63
N GLY A 126 -17.07 9.20 -17.68
CA GLY A 126 -16.81 7.76 -17.82
C GLY A 126 -15.53 7.30 -17.10
N VAL A 127 -14.52 8.18 -17.05
CA VAL A 127 -13.17 7.85 -16.57
C VAL A 127 -13.05 7.91 -15.05
N LEU A 128 -13.74 8.84 -14.36
CA LEU A 128 -13.56 9.06 -12.91
C LEU A 128 -14.31 8.04 -12.02
N GLN A 129 -14.01 6.75 -12.21
CA GLN A 129 -14.53 5.63 -11.42
C GLN A 129 -13.52 5.18 -10.35
N THR A 130 -14.01 4.65 -9.23
CA THR A 130 -13.18 4.02 -8.20
C THR A 130 -12.57 2.71 -8.71
N PHE A 131 -11.41 2.34 -8.17
CA PHE A 131 -10.67 1.09 -8.48
C PHE A 131 -10.14 0.96 -9.92
N GLN A 132 -10.35 1.97 -10.78
CA GLN A 132 -9.77 2.00 -12.12
C GLN A 132 -8.45 2.79 -12.15
N PRO A 133 -7.40 2.29 -12.83
CA PRO A 133 -6.12 2.98 -12.94
C PRO A 133 -6.19 4.13 -13.94
N LEU A 134 -5.83 5.33 -13.49
CA LEU A 134 -5.89 6.57 -14.26
C LEU A 134 -4.50 7.14 -14.53
N SER A 135 -4.33 7.70 -15.74
CA SER A 135 -3.34 8.73 -16.03
C SER A 135 -4.03 10.07 -15.77
N SER A 136 -3.47 10.92 -14.90
CA SER A 136 -4.14 12.14 -14.44
C SER A 136 -3.24 13.37 -14.52
N SER A 137 -3.83 14.52 -14.89
CA SER A 137 -3.12 15.80 -15.02
C SER A 137 -3.89 16.93 -14.35
N TRP A 138 -3.19 17.82 -13.66
CA TRP A 138 -3.80 18.94 -12.93
C TRP A 138 -2.93 20.19 -12.90
N VAL A 139 -3.56 21.32 -12.57
CA VAL A 139 -2.88 22.61 -12.31
C VAL A 139 -3.38 23.24 -11.01
N GLY A 140 -2.43 23.79 -10.24
CA GLY A 140 -2.74 24.57 -9.04
C GLY A 140 -1.57 24.62 -8.05
N LYS A 141 -1.64 25.55 -7.10
CA LYS A 141 -0.77 25.61 -5.90
C LYS A 141 -1.54 25.58 -4.59
N SER A 142 -2.87 25.53 -4.65
CA SER A 142 -3.79 25.29 -3.53
C SER A 142 -3.87 23.79 -3.19
N GLU A 143 -4.40 23.46 -2.00
CA GLU A 143 -4.77 22.08 -1.62
C GLU A 143 -5.80 21.49 -2.59
N LEU A 144 -6.83 22.28 -2.92
CA LEU A 144 -7.84 21.93 -3.91
C LEU A 144 -7.43 22.49 -5.28
N ARG A 145 -7.00 21.61 -6.20
CA ARG A 145 -6.46 21.96 -7.52
C ARG A 145 -7.52 21.78 -8.61
N THR A 146 -7.19 22.10 -9.86
CA THR A 146 -8.08 21.81 -11.01
C THR A 146 -7.54 20.62 -11.78
N LEU A 147 -8.32 19.53 -11.87
CA LEU A 147 -8.09 18.47 -12.84
C LEU A 147 -8.20 19.07 -14.25
N THR A 148 -7.16 18.91 -15.06
CA THR A 148 -7.16 19.35 -16.46
C THR A 148 -7.43 18.22 -17.43
N ASP A 149 -7.03 17.00 -17.06
CA ASP A 149 -7.16 15.82 -17.91
C ASP A 149 -7.15 14.53 -17.07
N ALA A 150 -7.81 13.49 -17.55
CA ALA A 150 -7.79 12.14 -16.97
C ALA A 150 -8.15 11.09 -18.03
N GLU A 151 -7.29 10.08 -18.17
CA GLU A 151 -7.43 8.96 -19.10
C GLU A 151 -7.41 7.63 -18.33
N TRP A 152 -8.16 6.63 -18.80
CA TRP A 152 -8.15 5.28 -18.23
C TRP A 152 -7.00 4.47 -18.83
N VAL A 153 -6.13 3.91 -17.98
CA VAL A 153 -4.96 3.12 -18.40
C VAL A 153 -5.35 1.68 -18.77
N GLY A 154 -6.47 1.18 -18.24
CA GLY A 154 -6.89 -0.21 -18.38
C GLY A 154 -5.99 -1.19 -17.62
N GLY A 155 -5.99 -2.46 -18.02
CA GLY A 155 -5.08 -3.48 -17.48
C GLY A 155 -5.45 -4.09 -16.12
N MET A 156 -6.57 -3.70 -15.50
CA MET A 156 -7.10 -4.34 -14.29
C MET A 156 -8.53 -4.84 -14.50
N LEU A 157 -8.84 -5.99 -13.89
CA LEU A 157 -10.20 -6.52 -13.81
C LEU A 157 -11.03 -5.68 -12.80
N PRO A 158 -12.36 -5.53 -13.02
CA PRO A 158 -13.23 -4.84 -12.07
C PRO A 158 -13.37 -5.64 -10.76
N LEU A 159 -13.55 -4.94 -9.64
CA LEU A 159 -13.90 -5.57 -8.37
C LEU A 159 -15.40 -5.91 -8.33
N GLU A 160 -15.73 -7.14 -7.96
CA GLU A 160 -17.12 -7.62 -7.80
C GLU A 160 -17.44 -8.04 -6.37
N LYS A 161 -18.73 -8.14 -6.04
CA LYS A 161 -19.24 -8.84 -4.83
C LYS A 161 -18.51 -8.36 -3.55
N THR A 162 -17.99 -9.28 -2.75
CA THR A 162 -17.24 -8.97 -1.52
C THR A 162 -15.93 -8.21 -1.79
N ALA A 163 -15.27 -8.47 -2.93
CA ALA A 163 -14.02 -7.79 -3.29
C ALA A 163 -14.23 -6.28 -3.49
N LEU A 164 -15.40 -5.88 -4.00
CA LEU A 164 -15.78 -4.47 -4.11
C LEU A 164 -15.89 -3.78 -2.74
N LEU A 165 -16.46 -4.46 -1.73
CA LEU A 165 -16.54 -3.96 -0.36
C LEU A 165 -15.16 -3.90 0.30
N CYS A 166 -14.27 -4.86 0.01
CA CYS A 166 -12.86 -4.78 0.39
C CYS A 166 -12.16 -3.58 -0.26
N GLY A 167 -12.43 -3.29 -1.54
CA GLY A 167 -11.95 -2.08 -2.23
C GLY A 167 -12.36 -0.80 -1.51
N PHE A 168 -13.65 -0.64 -1.17
CA PHE A 168 -14.11 0.54 -0.44
C PHE A 168 -13.48 0.67 0.95
N TYR A 169 -13.24 -0.44 1.65
CA TYR A 169 -12.52 -0.45 2.93
C TYR A 169 -11.08 0.08 2.79
N LEU A 170 -10.36 -0.33 1.74
CA LEU A 170 -9.02 0.20 1.42
C LEU A 170 -9.06 1.71 1.17
N ASN A 171 -10.02 2.19 0.38
CA ASN A 171 -10.21 3.62 0.13
C ASN A 171 -10.50 4.39 1.43
N GLU A 172 -11.35 3.85 2.31
CA GLU A 172 -11.70 4.51 3.57
C GLU A 172 -10.48 4.62 4.50
N LEU A 173 -9.61 3.60 4.56
CA LEU A 173 -8.35 3.69 5.29
C LEU A 173 -7.43 4.78 4.69
N LEU A 174 -7.26 4.82 3.37
CA LEU A 174 -6.43 5.83 2.68
C LEU A 174 -6.98 7.26 2.85
N VAL A 175 -8.31 7.43 2.94
CA VAL A 175 -8.95 8.73 3.22
C VAL A 175 -8.81 9.15 4.70
N LYS A 176 -8.63 8.21 5.63
CA LYS A 176 -8.53 8.51 7.07
C LYS A 176 -7.11 8.58 7.63
N LEU A 177 -6.17 7.80 7.08
CA LEU A 177 -4.82 7.63 7.65
C LEU A 177 -3.70 8.31 6.87
N LEU A 178 -3.89 8.67 5.59
CA LEU A 178 -2.89 9.48 4.87
C LEU A 178 -3.03 10.99 5.18
N ALA A 179 -1.93 11.72 5.08
CA ALA A 179 -1.94 13.17 4.90
C ALA A 179 -2.43 13.54 3.49
N ARG A 180 -2.59 14.85 3.20
CA ARG A 180 -2.70 15.35 1.83
C ARG A 180 -1.31 15.74 1.33
N ASP A 181 -1.07 15.56 0.04
CA ASP A 181 0.18 15.92 -0.65
C ASP A 181 1.46 15.23 -0.11
N ASP A 182 1.31 14.14 0.65
CA ASP A 182 2.41 13.32 1.16
C ASP A 182 2.52 12.01 0.36
N ALA A 183 3.69 11.75 -0.22
CA ALA A 183 3.88 10.75 -1.26
C ALA A 183 4.37 9.41 -0.70
N HIS A 184 3.60 8.35 -0.92
CA HIS A 184 3.93 6.98 -0.51
C HIS A 184 3.97 6.04 -1.74
N PRO A 185 5.01 6.08 -2.60
CA PRO A 185 5.04 5.31 -3.84
C PRO A 185 4.96 3.79 -3.64
N ALA A 186 5.62 3.26 -2.59
CA ALA A 186 5.54 1.82 -2.29
C ALA A 186 4.15 1.42 -1.78
N LEU A 187 3.47 2.27 -1.01
CA LEU A 187 2.07 2.06 -0.63
C LEU A 187 1.12 2.09 -1.84
N PHE A 188 1.40 2.95 -2.83
CA PHE A 188 0.65 2.98 -4.09
C PHE A 188 0.85 1.68 -4.89
N ASP A 189 2.09 1.20 -5.00
CA ASP A 189 2.39 -0.07 -5.68
C ASP A 189 1.77 -1.27 -4.92
N HIS A 190 1.78 -1.26 -3.58
CA HIS A 190 1.03 -2.20 -2.75
C HIS A 190 -0.49 -2.11 -2.96
N TYR A 191 -1.06 -0.90 -3.10
CA TYR A 191 -2.49 -0.72 -3.36
C TYR A 191 -2.90 -1.32 -4.72
N VAL A 192 -2.11 -1.09 -5.77
CA VAL A 192 -2.30 -1.72 -7.10
C VAL A 192 -2.28 -3.24 -6.98
N ALA A 193 -1.28 -3.81 -6.31
CA ALA A 193 -1.18 -5.26 -6.11
C ALA A 193 -2.38 -5.81 -5.32
N THR A 194 -2.86 -5.08 -4.30
CA THR A 194 -4.01 -5.45 -3.45
C THR A 194 -5.31 -5.46 -4.25
N LEU A 195 -5.57 -4.43 -5.08
CA LEU A 195 -6.72 -4.41 -5.99
C LEU A 195 -6.68 -5.58 -6.97
N ASN A 196 -5.52 -5.83 -7.59
CA ASN A 196 -5.37 -6.89 -8.58
C ASN A 196 -5.59 -8.29 -7.98
N GLN A 197 -5.06 -8.55 -6.77
CA GLN A 197 -5.29 -9.79 -6.01
C GLN A 197 -6.78 -9.98 -5.69
N LEU A 198 -7.45 -8.93 -5.18
CA LEU A 198 -8.88 -8.98 -4.89
C LEU A 198 -9.73 -9.24 -6.15
N ALA A 199 -9.36 -8.66 -7.30
CA ALA A 199 -10.05 -8.88 -8.57
C ALA A 199 -9.88 -10.31 -9.11
N HIS A 200 -8.75 -10.96 -8.80
CA HIS A 200 -8.49 -12.37 -9.13
C HIS A 200 -9.05 -13.36 -8.09
N ASN A 201 -9.81 -12.88 -7.09
CA ASN A 201 -10.42 -13.69 -6.02
C ASN A 201 -9.42 -14.33 -5.04
N GLU A 202 -8.22 -13.76 -4.88
CA GLU A 202 -7.29 -14.15 -3.82
C GLU A 202 -7.92 -14.00 -2.42
N PRO A 203 -7.51 -14.79 -1.40
CA PRO A 203 -8.14 -14.78 -0.07
C PRO A 203 -8.11 -13.40 0.60
N ALA A 204 -9.21 -12.66 0.48
CA ALA A 204 -9.35 -11.29 0.99
C ALA A 204 -8.87 -11.07 2.45
N PRO A 205 -9.05 -12.01 3.42
CA PRO A 205 -8.48 -11.85 4.75
C PRO A 205 -6.96 -11.63 4.75
N ILE A 206 -6.21 -12.37 3.92
CA ILE A 206 -4.75 -12.31 3.74
C ILE A 206 -4.35 -11.05 2.98
N VAL A 207 -4.99 -10.80 1.84
CA VAL A 207 -4.72 -9.64 0.96
C VAL A 207 -4.87 -8.33 1.74
N LEU A 208 -5.93 -8.22 2.57
CA LEU A 208 -6.11 -7.10 3.47
C LEU A 208 -5.08 -7.04 4.62
N ARG A 209 -4.59 -8.17 5.17
CA ARG A 209 -3.51 -8.13 6.19
C ARG A 209 -2.24 -7.50 5.62
N LYS A 210 -1.85 -7.89 4.39
CA LYS A 210 -0.67 -7.38 3.70
C LYS A 210 -0.77 -5.87 3.49
N PHE A 211 -1.88 -5.41 2.91
CA PHE A 211 -2.10 -3.97 2.71
C PHE A 211 -2.13 -3.17 4.01
N GLU A 212 -2.86 -3.61 5.03
CA GLU A 212 -2.97 -2.87 6.29
C GLU A 212 -1.60 -2.76 7.00
N ARG A 213 -0.75 -3.79 6.93
CA ARG A 213 0.61 -3.75 7.48
C ARG A 213 1.50 -2.80 6.68
N ALA A 214 1.40 -2.83 5.34
CA ALA A 214 2.09 -1.86 4.47
C ALA A 214 1.64 -0.42 4.77
N LEU A 215 0.34 -0.16 4.93
CA LEU A 215 -0.21 1.15 5.25
C LEU A 215 0.37 1.72 6.56
N LEU A 216 0.38 0.95 7.65
CA LEU A 216 0.96 1.43 8.92
C LEU A 216 2.48 1.63 8.84
N LYS A 217 3.19 0.82 8.02
CA LYS A 217 4.64 0.91 7.82
C LYS A 217 5.03 2.14 6.99
N GLU A 218 4.36 2.36 5.87
CA GLU A 218 4.61 3.47 4.93
C GLU A 218 4.13 4.83 5.45
N THR A 219 3.21 4.85 6.42
CA THR A 219 2.83 6.07 7.19
C THR A 219 3.73 6.29 8.43
N GLY A 220 4.73 5.44 8.67
CA GLY A 220 5.71 5.59 9.75
C GLY A 220 5.19 5.31 11.16
N VAL A 221 3.96 4.81 11.31
CA VAL A 221 3.34 4.54 12.63
C VAL A 221 3.48 3.09 13.10
N SER A 222 3.85 2.15 12.22
CA SER A 222 4.13 0.76 12.63
C SER A 222 5.50 0.63 13.26
N ALA A 223 5.54 0.12 14.50
CA ALA A 223 6.76 -0.42 15.08
C ALA A 223 7.22 -1.72 14.38
N ASP A 224 8.52 -2.03 14.50
CA ASP A 224 9.16 -3.27 14.05
C ASP A 224 8.57 -4.48 14.82
N LEU A 225 7.84 -5.36 14.12
CA LEU A 225 7.22 -6.54 14.74
C LEU A 225 8.22 -7.69 14.96
N SER A 226 9.44 -7.58 14.44
CA SER A 226 10.51 -8.58 14.62
C SER A 226 11.33 -8.40 15.91
N ARG A 227 11.12 -7.32 16.67
CA ARG A 227 11.88 -7.00 17.90
C ARG A 227 11.00 -6.74 19.11
N CYS A 228 11.47 -7.22 20.26
CA CYS A 228 10.87 -6.92 21.55
C CYS A 228 11.26 -5.51 22.00
N THR A 229 10.30 -4.60 22.14
CA THR A 229 10.53 -3.21 22.59
C THR A 229 11.13 -3.14 24.01
N ALA A 230 10.77 -4.08 24.88
CA ALA A 230 11.22 -4.13 26.26
C ALA A 230 12.67 -4.64 26.45
N THR A 231 13.20 -5.44 25.52
CA THR A 231 14.54 -6.06 25.65
C THR A 231 15.46 -5.80 24.45
N ARG A 232 14.95 -5.22 23.36
CA ARG A 232 15.58 -5.02 22.04
C ARG A 232 16.05 -6.28 21.31
N ALA A 233 15.93 -7.45 21.94
CA ALA A 233 16.17 -8.76 21.36
C ALA A 233 15.13 -9.10 20.27
N PRO A 234 15.44 -10.01 19.33
CA PRO A 234 14.46 -10.53 18.39
C PRO A 234 13.23 -11.13 19.06
N VAL A 235 12.08 -11.05 18.40
CA VAL A 235 10.87 -11.77 18.78
C VAL A 235 11.10 -13.27 18.64
N ARG A 236 10.64 -14.02 19.63
CA ARG A 236 10.74 -15.49 19.71
C ARG A 236 9.44 -16.13 19.26
N ALA A 237 9.51 -17.09 18.34
CA ALA A 237 8.33 -17.72 17.76
C ALA A 237 7.40 -18.38 18.80
N ASP A 238 7.99 -18.90 19.88
CA ASP A 238 7.35 -19.69 20.94
C ASP A 238 6.83 -18.85 22.14
N VAL A 239 7.09 -17.54 22.16
CA VAL A 239 6.65 -16.62 23.22
C VAL A 239 5.38 -15.90 22.79
N VAL A 240 4.48 -15.62 23.74
CA VAL A 240 3.25 -14.82 23.49
C VAL A 240 3.50 -13.35 23.83
N TYR A 241 3.06 -12.48 22.94
CA TYR A 241 3.27 -11.04 22.96
C TYR A 241 1.94 -10.30 22.97
N VAL A 242 1.97 -9.07 23.46
CA VAL A 242 1.05 -8.01 23.06
C VAL A 242 1.84 -6.91 22.35
N VAL A 243 1.21 -6.21 21.42
CA VAL A 243 1.84 -5.11 20.68
C VAL A 243 1.30 -3.80 21.22
N ASP A 244 2.21 -2.96 21.70
CA ASP A 244 1.94 -1.55 22.00
C ASP A 244 1.91 -0.77 20.67
N PRO A 245 0.86 0.01 20.35
CA PRO A 245 0.74 0.66 19.04
C PRO A 245 1.87 1.66 18.72
N GLU A 246 2.43 2.32 19.73
CA GLU A 246 3.52 3.29 19.55
C GLU A 246 4.91 2.64 19.65
N ARG A 247 5.02 1.54 20.41
CA ARG A 247 6.32 1.00 20.86
C ARG A 247 6.65 -0.38 20.32
N GLY A 248 5.66 -1.14 19.83
CA GLY A 248 5.83 -2.48 19.27
C GLY A 248 5.69 -3.64 20.27
N PRO A 249 6.14 -4.85 19.89
CA PRO A 249 5.92 -6.07 20.66
C PRO A 249 6.59 -6.07 22.03
N ARG A 250 5.89 -6.57 23.05
CA ARG A 250 6.46 -6.98 24.34
C ARG A 250 5.82 -8.28 24.81
N PRO A 251 6.49 -9.09 25.66
CA PRO A 251 5.85 -10.20 26.33
C PRO A 251 4.56 -9.76 27.03
N GLU A 252 3.58 -10.66 27.01
CA GLU A 252 2.29 -10.45 27.67
C GLU A 252 2.41 -10.35 29.19
N ARG A 253 1.39 -9.76 29.81
CA ARG A 253 1.20 -9.65 31.26
C ARG A 253 -0.23 -10.08 31.60
N ALA A 254 -0.46 -10.53 32.84
CA ALA A 254 -1.77 -10.95 33.30
C ALA A 254 -2.84 -9.82 33.28
N SER A 255 -2.40 -8.55 33.28
CA SER A 255 -3.25 -7.36 33.24
C SER A 255 -3.54 -6.83 31.83
N ASP A 256 -3.01 -7.45 30.77
CA ASP A 256 -3.13 -6.91 29.41
C ASP A 256 -4.50 -7.20 28.79
N GLN A 257 -5.13 -6.16 28.24
CA GLN A 257 -6.43 -6.23 27.54
C GLN A 257 -6.28 -6.20 26.00
N SER A 258 -5.07 -5.92 25.50
CA SER A 258 -4.74 -5.96 24.07
C SER A 258 -4.73 -7.39 23.52
N PRO A 259 -4.91 -7.59 22.19
CA PRO A 259 -4.81 -8.91 21.58
C PRO A 259 -3.48 -9.60 21.87
N ARG A 260 -3.56 -10.81 22.44
CA ARG A 260 -2.45 -11.74 22.63
C ARG A 260 -2.12 -12.44 21.31
N VAL A 261 -0.86 -12.43 20.89
CA VAL A 261 -0.40 -13.06 19.65
C VAL A 261 0.89 -13.85 19.88
N ALA A 262 1.04 -14.99 19.22
CA ALA A 262 2.30 -15.72 19.21
C ALA A 262 3.37 -14.92 18.48
N GLY A 263 4.63 -14.99 18.93
CA GLY A 263 5.75 -14.37 18.22
C GLY A 263 5.94 -14.93 16.81
N LYS A 264 5.50 -16.17 16.55
CA LYS A 264 5.40 -16.73 15.19
C LYS A 264 4.56 -15.82 14.28
N THR A 265 3.34 -15.46 14.69
CA THR A 265 2.44 -14.56 13.95
C THR A 265 3.11 -13.24 13.60
N LEU A 266 3.87 -12.65 14.54
CA LEU A 266 4.58 -11.38 14.31
C LEU A 266 5.70 -11.50 13.26
N LEU A 267 6.50 -12.56 13.36
CA LEU A 267 7.59 -12.84 12.42
C LEU A 267 7.06 -13.20 11.02
N ASP A 268 5.94 -13.90 10.94
CA ASP A 268 5.31 -14.29 9.68
C ASP A 268 4.60 -13.09 9.03
N MET A 269 3.98 -12.20 9.82
CA MET A 269 3.46 -10.92 9.35
C MET A 269 4.54 -10.06 8.67
N GLU A 270 5.75 -9.93 9.22
CA GLU A 270 6.84 -9.17 8.57
C GLU A 270 7.34 -9.82 7.27
N ARG A 271 7.26 -11.15 7.16
CA ARG A 271 7.59 -11.91 5.94
C ARG A 271 6.46 -11.93 4.90
N GLU A 272 5.30 -11.39 5.27
CA GLU A 272 4.03 -11.55 4.58
C GLU A 272 3.52 -12.99 4.39
N ASP A 273 3.95 -13.91 5.25
CA ASP A 273 3.43 -15.27 5.29
C ASP A 273 2.14 -15.31 6.12
N TYR A 274 1.10 -15.90 5.53
CA TYR A 274 -0.21 -16.11 6.14
C TYR A 274 -0.75 -17.51 5.81
N GLN A 275 0.11 -18.48 5.46
CA GLN A 275 -0.30 -19.87 5.22
C GLN A 275 -0.91 -20.52 6.48
N ASP A 276 -0.42 -20.13 7.66
CA ASP A 276 -0.90 -20.62 8.95
C ASP A 276 -2.21 -19.93 9.40
N ALA A 277 -3.21 -20.76 9.72
CA ALA A 277 -4.52 -20.31 10.20
C ALA A 277 -4.49 -19.57 11.54
N ALA A 278 -3.55 -19.90 12.45
CA ALA A 278 -3.37 -19.17 13.70
C ALA A 278 -2.86 -17.75 13.42
N THR A 279 -1.87 -17.63 12.53
CA THR A 279 -1.35 -16.35 12.02
C THR A 279 -2.43 -15.50 11.36
N GLN A 280 -3.29 -16.08 10.50
CA GLN A 280 -4.43 -15.36 9.91
C GLN A 280 -5.42 -14.83 10.97
N SER A 281 -5.79 -15.67 11.96
CA SER A 281 -6.74 -15.28 13.00
C SER A 281 -6.18 -14.19 13.92
N GLN A 282 -4.95 -14.37 14.40
CA GLN A 282 -4.29 -13.45 15.33
C GLN A 282 -3.95 -12.12 14.66
N SER A 283 -3.42 -12.11 13.43
CA SER A 283 -3.15 -10.87 12.68
C SER A 283 -4.43 -10.07 12.38
N LYS A 284 -5.56 -10.73 12.11
CA LYS A 284 -6.89 -10.09 11.95
C LYS A 284 -7.43 -9.46 13.24
N GLN A 285 -6.98 -9.92 14.41
CA GLN A 285 -7.31 -9.31 15.70
C GLN A 285 -6.35 -8.15 16.02
N LEU A 286 -5.04 -8.38 15.87
CA LEU A 286 -3.98 -7.40 16.10
C LEU A 286 -4.13 -6.16 15.22
N MET A 287 -4.22 -6.32 13.89
CA MET A 287 -4.32 -5.18 12.98
C MET A 287 -5.58 -4.34 13.22
N ARG A 288 -6.68 -4.97 13.67
CA ARG A 288 -7.90 -4.24 14.06
C ARG A 288 -7.67 -3.36 15.30
N PHE A 289 -6.90 -3.84 16.27
CA PHE A 289 -6.53 -3.07 17.46
C PHE A 289 -5.59 -1.91 17.11
N LEU A 290 -4.54 -2.17 16.30
CA LEU A 290 -3.61 -1.14 15.84
C LEU A 290 -4.33 -0.05 15.02
N LEU A 291 -5.10 -0.44 14.00
CA LEU A 291 -5.88 0.51 13.19
C LEU A 291 -6.90 1.30 14.03
N ALA A 292 -7.59 0.66 14.99
CA ALA A 292 -8.54 1.37 15.85
C ALA A 292 -7.87 2.43 16.74
N HIS A 293 -6.61 2.20 17.16
CA HIS A 293 -5.80 3.19 17.85
C HIS A 293 -5.43 4.36 16.92
N HIS A 294 -4.81 4.09 15.76
CA HIS A 294 -4.39 5.16 14.83
C HIS A 294 -5.58 5.93 14.20
N LEU A 295 -6.77 5.33 14.12
CA LEU A 295 -8.01 6.01 13.72
C LEU A 295 -8.59 6.94 14.81
N GLY A 296 -8.03 6.99 16.01
CA GLY A 296 -8.46 7.91 17.08
C GLY A 296 -9.91 7.73 17.53
N GLY A 297 -10.47 6.53 17.37
CA GLY A 297 -11.89 6.25 17.63
C GLY A 297 -12.85 6.57 16.47
N ALA A 298 -12.37 7.07 15.32
CA ALA A 298 -13.22 7.25 14.14
C ALA A 298 -13.72 5.90 13.61
N PRO A 299 -15.05 5.67 13.52
CA PRO A 299 -15.60 4.41 13.00
C PRO A 299 -15.30 4.27 11.50
N LEU A 300 -15.30 3.03 11.01
CA LEU A 300 -15.21 2.73 9.57
C LEU A 300 -16.62 2.41 9.03
N ASN A 301 -17.12 3.26 8.14
CA ASN A 301 -18.45 3.18 7.55
C ASN A 301 -18.61 1.90 6.72
N THR A 302 -17.56 1.50 6.00
CA THR A 302 -17.52 0.24 5.24
C THR A 302 -17.66 -0.99 6.13
N ARG A 303 -17.12 -0.93 7.36
CA ARG A 303 -17.29 -1.99 8.36
C ARG A 303 -18.72 -2.03 8.90
N GLN A 304 -19.39 -0.89 9.07
CA GLN A 304 -20.81 -0.88 9.45
C GLN A 304 -21.67 -1.51 8.36
N ILE A 305 -21.50 -1.08 7.11
CA ILE A 305 -22.20 -1.65 5.94
C ILE A 305 -21.98 -3.16 5.82
N LEU A 306 -20.76 -3.66 6.07
CA LEU A 306 -20.47 -5.09 6.10
C LEU A 306 -21.14 -5.86 7.25
N ILE A 307 -21.40 -5.21 8.39
CA ILE A 307 -22.15 -5.79 9.50
C ILE A 307 -23.64 -5.82 9.13
N ASP A 308 -24.19 -4.71 8.66
CA ASP A 308 -25.61 -4.57 8.29
C ASP A 308 -25.99 -5.57 7.18
N LEU A 309 -25.15 -5.73 6.15
CA LEU A 309 -25.31 -6.71 5.07
C LEU A 309 -25.12 -8.18 5.53
N SER A 310 -24.62 -8.42 6.73
CA SER A 310 -24.48 -9.77 7.32
C SER A 310 -25.62 -10.12 8.30
N GLN A 311 -26.59 -9.22 8.45
CA GLN A 311 -27.77 -9.36 9.32
C GLN A 311 -29.09 -9.41 8.52
N LEU A 312 -29.00 -9.53 7.19
CA LEU A 312 -30.09 -9.67 6.22
C LEU A 312 -30.10 -11.07 5.60
#